data_AF-A0A7G2JY76-F1
#
_entry.id   AF-A0A7G2JY76-F1
#
_cell.length_a   1.000
_cell.length_b   1.000
_cell.length_c   1.000
_cell.angle_alpha   90.00
_cell.angle_beta   90.00
_cell.angle_gamma   90.00
#
_symmetry.space_group_name_H-M   'P 1'
#
loop_
_entity.id
_entity.type
_entity.pdbx_description
1 polymer ?
#
loop_
_entity_poly.entity_id
_entity_poly.type
_entity_poly.pdbx_seq_one_letter_code
_entity_poly.pdbx_strand_id
1 'polypeptide(L)'
;MNYQDNSLKSLKLGQKTAYASQYDRTLLQPVPRALNRDGLGITQNQPFTIGADIWTAYEISWLNEKGLPQVAIADIYLDYQSQNLIESKSFKLYLNSFNQSKFANFNAVQQTMQRDLSECAQGDVKVRLNPVAVYDAQ
;
A
#
# COMPACT_ATOMS: atom_id res chain seq x y z
N MET A 1 7.74 6.41 -22.51
CA MET A 1 7.11 5.18 -21.96
C MET A 1 6.93 4.19 -23.08
N ASN A 2 7.55 3.02 -22.98
CA ASN A 2 7.31 1.94 -23.93
C ASN A 2 6.04 1.20 -23.48
N TYR A 3 4.88 1.64 -23.96
CA TYR A 3 3.55 1.15 -23.53
C TYR A 3 3.31 -0.35 -23.81
N GLN A 4 4.27 -1.03 -24.44
CA GLN A 4 4.22 -2.45 -24.75
C GLN A 4 4.84 -3.36 -23.68
N ASP A 5 5.40 -2.80 -22.60
CA ASP A 5 5.96 -3.58 -21.50
C ASP A 5 4.92 -4.51 -20.86
N ASN A 6 5.22 -5.81 -20.79
CA ASN A 6 4.30 -6.83 -20.27
C ASN A 6 3.94 -6.60 -18.79
N SER A 7 4.78 -5.90 -18.03
CA SER A 7 4.55 -5.53 -16.62
C SER A 7 3.35 -4.58 -16.47
N LEU A 8 3.06 -3.78 -17.50
CA LEU A 8 1.89 -2.90 -17.55
C LEU A 8 0.61 -3.65 -17.96
N LYS A 9 0.74 -4.75 -18.73
CA LYS A 9 -0.40 -5.58 -19.15
C LYS A 9 -1.03 -6.37 -18.01
N SER A 10 -0.31 -6.59 -16.91
CA SER A 10 -0.85 -7.23 -15.70
C SER A 10 -1.63 -6.27 -14.77
N LEU A 11 -1.62 -4.96 -15.05
CA LEU A 11 -2.36 -3.99 -14.25
C LEU A 11 -3.87 -4.19 -14.49
N LYS A 12 -4.64 -4.36 -13.41
CA LYS A 12 -6.10 -4.63 -13.48
C LYS A 12 -6.95 -3.38 -13.73
N LEU A 13 -6.38 -2.36 -14.37
CA LEU A 13 -7.10 -1.14 -14.71
C LEU A 13 -8.19 -1.47 -15.75
N GLY A 14 -9.44 -1.09 -15.49
CA GLY A 14 -10.58 -1.40 -16.36
C GLY A 14 -11.19 -2.82 -16.23
N GLN A 15 -10.63 -3.72 -15.41
CA GLN A 15 -11.18 -5.07 -15.22
C GLN A 15 -12.18 -5.17 -14.04
N LYS A 16 -13.20 -6.04 -14.18
CA LYS A 16 -14.11 -6.40 -13.08
C LYS A 16 -13.30 -6.98 -11.92
N THR A 17 -13.51 -6.42 -10.73
CA THR A 17 -12.76 -6.78 -9.54
C THR A 17 -13.70 -7.46 -8.54
N ALA A 18 -13.39 -8.69 -8.16
CA ALA A 18 -14.06 -9.35 -7.05
C ALA A 18 -13.53 -8.75 -5.74
N TYR A 19 -14.43 -8.41 -4.81
CA TYR A 19 -14.06 -7.93 -3.49
C TYR A 19 -13.70 -9.13 -2.61
N ALA A 20 -12.55 -9.09 -1.95
CA ALA A 20 -12.19 -10.09 -0.95
C ALA A 20 -13.07 -9.89 0.30
N SER A 21 -13.64 -10.99 0.81
CA SER A 21 -14.47 -10.98 2.02
C SER A 21 -13.65 -11.16 3.31
N GLN A 22 -12.35 -11.41 3.18
CA GLN A 22 -11.38 -11.62 4.24
C GLN A 22 -10.03 -11.02 3.80
N TYR A 23 -9.12 -10.86 4.76
CA TYR A 23 -7.80 -10.28 4.58
C TYR A 23 -7.03 -11.07 3.52
N ASP A 24 -6.48 -10.34 2.55
CA ASP A 24 -5.77 -10.92 1.42
C ASP A 24 -4.62 -10.02 0.96
N ARG A 25 -3.41 -10.34 1.42
CA ARG A 25 -2.18 -9.65 1.01
C ARG A 25 -1.83 -9.84 -0.46
N THR A 26 -2.35 -10.89 -1.13
CA THR A 26 -2.00 -11.21 -2.52
C THR A 26 -2.62 -10.23 -3.52
N LEU A 27 -3.53 -9.38 -3.05
CA LEU A 27 -4.12 -8.30 -3.83
C LEU A 27 -3.13 -7.19 -4.18
N LEU A 28 -2.06 -7.03 -3.39
CA LEU A 28 -1.04 -6.01 -3.63
C LEU A 28 -0.30 -6.28 -4.96
N GLN A 29 -0.22 -5.26 -5.81
CA GLN A 29 0.50 -5.34 -7.08
C GLN A 29 1.71 -4.40 -7.05
N PRO A 30 2.93 -4.94 -7.12
CA PRO A 30 4.13 -4.13 -7.27
C PRO A 30 4.25 -3.57 -8.69
N VAL A 31 4.77 -2.36 -8.81
CA VAL A 31 5.14 -1.75 -10.09
C VAL A 31 6.61 -1.34 -10.03
N PRO A 32 7.51 -1.98 -10.81
CA PRO A 32 8.93 -1.67 -10.74
C PRO A 32 9.22 -0.21 -11.06
N ARG A 33 9.99 0.47 -10.20
CA ARG A 33 10.39 1.86 -10.44
C ARG A 33 11.22 2.03 -11.72
N ALA A 34 11.96 0.97 -12.07
CA ALA A 34 12.78 0.89 -13.28
C ALA A 34 11.99 1.21 -14.57
N LEU A 35 10.71 0.82 -14.66
CA LEU A 35 9.88 1.05 -15.85
C LEU A 35 9.90 2.52 -16.33
N ASN A 36 9.88 3.47 -15.38
CA ASN A 36 9.96 4.89 -15.69
C ASN A 36 11.40 5.43 -15.56
N ARG A 37 12.20 4.92 -14.61
CA ARG A 37 13.57 5.40 -14.38
C ARG A 37 14.53 5.04 -15.51
N ASP A 38 14.32 3.92 -16.21
CA ASP A 38 15.16 3.48 -17.33
C ASP A 38 15.08 4.46 -18.49
N GLY A 39 13.87 4.90 -18.85
CA GLY A 39 13.65 5.89 -19.89
C GLY A 39 14.22 7.28 -19.56
N LEU A 40 14.49 7.54 -18.27
CA LEU A 40 15.12 8.77 -17.79
C LEU A 40 16.63 8.61 -17.59
N GLY A 41 17.19 7.40 -17.72
CA GLY A 41 18.60 7.11 -17.48
C GLY A 41 19.03 7.20 -16.01
N ILE A 42 18.09 7.12 -15.05
CA ILE A 42 18.35 7.34 -13.61
C ILE A 42 18.22 6.07 -12.75
N THR A 43 18.11 4.89 -13.36
CA THR A 43 17.93 3.63 -12.60
C THR A 43 19.18 3.26 -11.79
N GLN A 44 20.35 3.27 -12.43
CA GLN A 44 21.63 2.91 -11.78
C GLN A 44 22.17 4.06 -10.93
N ASN A 45 22.06 5.30 -11.43
CA ASN A 45 22.52 6.51 -10.75
C ASN A 45 21.36 7.48 -10.59
N GLN A 46 20.77 7.50 -9.40
CA GLN A 46 19.66 8.40 -9.09
C GLN A 46 20.21 9.80 -8.78
N PRO A 47 19.59 10.88 -9.30
CA PRO A 47 20.02 12.26 -9.03
C PRO A 47 19.60 12.76 -7.64
N PHE A 48 19.05 11.89 -6.79
CA PHE A 48 18.56 12.18 -5.46
C PHE A 48 19.10 11.16 -4.45
N THR A 49 19.44 11.64 -3.26
CA THR A 49 19.96 10.84 -2.14
C THR A 49 18.96 10.69 -0.99
N ILE A 50 17.81 11.38 -1.09
CA ILE A 50 16.71 11.37 -0.12
C ILE A 50 15.40 11.54 -0.91
N GLY A 51 14.37 10.79 -0.54
CA GLY A 51 13.04 10.91 -1.10
C GLY A 51 12.08 9.89 -0.52
N ALA A 52 10.79 10.07 -0.76
CA ALA A 52 9.78 9.05 -0.44
C ALA A 52 8.48 9.34 -1.17
N ASP A 53 7.67 8.30 -1.35
CA ASP A 53 6.26 8.44 -1.67
C ASP A 53 5.49 8.44 -0.34
N ILE A 54 4.81 9.55 -0.04
CA ILE A 54 3.99 9.70 1.18
C ILE A 54 2.52 9.48 0.82
N TRP A 55 1.91 8.49 1.48
CA TRP A 55 0.52 8.10 1.21
C TRP A 55 -0.30 8.27 2.47
N THR A 56 -1.50 8.83 2.32
CA THR A 56 -2.51 8.88 3.37
C THR A 56 -3.66 7.97 3.01
N ALA A 57 -3.88 6.93 3.82
CA ALA A 57 -4.98 6.00 3.66
C ALA A 57 -6.12 6.40 4.59
N TYR A 58 -7.09 7.14 4.05
CA TYR A 58 -8.23 7.69 4.80
C TYR A 58 -9.29 6.64 5.18
N GLU A 59 -9.39 5.55 4.41
CA GLU A 59 -10.47 4.57 4.52
C GLU A 59 -9.94 3.23 5.04
N ILE A 60 -9.41 3.21 6.27
CA ILE A 60 -9.00 1.96 6.92
C ILE A 60 -10.08 1.53 7.91
N SER A 61 -10.57 0.30 7.73
CA SER A 61 -11.54 -0.33 8.63
C SER A 61 -11.26 -1.82 8.80
N TRP A 62 -11.55 -2.33 10.00
CA TRP A 62 -11.45 -3.76 10.33
C TRP A 62 -12.38 -4.12 11.48
N LEU A 63 -12.50 -5.41 11.83
CA LEU A 63 -13.27 -5.86 12.99
C LEU A 63 -12.34 -6.14 14.18
N ASN A 64 -12.71 -5.71 15.38
CA ASN A 64 -12.05 -6.25 16.58
C ASN A 64 -12.46 -7.71 16.83
N GLU A 65 -11.89 -8.37 17.84
CA GLU A 65 -12.17 -9.79 18.13
C GLU A 65 -13.67 -10.10 18.35
N LYS A 66 -14.40 -9.11 18.89
CA LYS A 66 -15.86 -9.18 19.13
C LYS A 66 -16.70 -8.91 17.88
N GLY A 67 -16.08 -8.58 16.74
CA GLY A 67 -16.78 -8.29 15.49
C GLY A 67 -17.27 -6.85 15.37
N LEU A 68 -16.84 -5.93 16.24
CA LEU A 68 -17.20 -4.52 16.15
C LEU A 68 -16.26 -3.82 15.15
N PRO A 69 -16.78 -3.10 14.15
CA PRO A 69 -15.97 -2.30 13.24
C PRO A 69 -15.13 -1.26 13.97
N GLN A 70 -13.90 -1.09 13.50
CA GLN A 70 -12.91 -0.13 13.96
C GLN A 70 -12.47 0.70 12.76
N VAL A 71 -12.12 1.97 12.96
CA VAL A 71 -11.68 2.88 11.89
C VAL A 71 -10.41 3.61 12.28
N ALA A 72 -9.59 3.92 11.28
CA ALA A 72 -8.34 4.66 11.44
C ALA A 72 -7.92 5.35 10.14
N ILE A 73 -6.95 6.25 10.25
CA ILE A 73 -6.22 6.83 9.10
C ILE A 73 -4.77 6.37 9.22
N ALA A 74 -4.12 6.00 8.12
CA ALA A 74 -2.69 5.70 8.12
C ALA A 74 -1.88 6.71 7.33
N ASP A 75 -0.73 7.09 7.88
CA ASP A 75 0.37 7.70 7.16
C ASP A 75 1.37 6.62 6.79
N ILE A 76 1.74 6.58 5.51
CA ILE A 76 2.63 5.57 4.95
C ILE A 76 3.78 6.29 4.27
N TYR A 77 4.99 5.89 4.65
CA TYR A 77 6.24 6.34 4.06
C TYR A 77 6.83 5.17 3.29
N LEU A 78 6.90 5.29 1.97
CA LEU A 78 7.56 4.32 1.10
C LEU A 78 8.87 4.92 0.59
N ASP A 79 10.00 4.30 0.97
CA ASP A 79 11.32 4.83 0.63
C ASP A 79 11.54 4.86 -0.90
N TYR A 80 12.19 5.91 -1.39
CA TYR A 80 12.51 6.08 -2.80
C TYR A 80 13.46 5.01 -3.37
N GLN A 81 14.22 4.33 -2.50
CA GLN A 81 15.12 3.23 -2.83
C GLN A 81 14.42 1.90 -3.01
N SER A 82 13.13 1.78 -2.65
CA SER A 82 12.37 0.54 -2.87
C SER A 82 12.43 0.11 -4.34
N GLN A 83 12.50 -1.20 -4.59
CA GLN A 83 12.51 -1.72 -5.96
C GLN A 83 11.19 -1.40 -6.69
N ASN A 84 10.08 -1.47 -5.96
CA ASN A 84 8.73 -1.31 -6.50
C ASN A 84 8.00 -0.12 -5.84
N LEU A 85 7.20 0.56 -6.67
CA LEU A 85 5.99 1.27 -6.24
C LEU A 85 4.91 0.23 -5.91
N ILE A 86 3.84 0.65 -5.23
CA ILE A 86 2.63 -0.15 -5.09
C ILE A 86 1.54 0.48 -5.98
N GLU A 87 0.80 -0.32 -6.74
CA GLU A 87 -0.28 0.20 -7.60
C GLU A 87 -1.49 0.62 -6.74
N SER A 88 -1.99 1.84 -6.93
CA SER A 88 -2.98 2.44 -6.02
C SER A 88 -4.33 1.71 -5.97
N LYS A 89 -4.82 1.15 -7.09
CA LYS A 89 -6.06 0.35 -7.09
C LYS A 89 -5.86 -0.95 -6.31
N SER A 90 -4.75 -1.64 -6.51
CA SER A 90 -4.37 -2.85 -5.78
C SER A 90 -4.27 -2.59 -4.28
N PHE A 91 -3.69 -1.45 -3.90
CA PHE A 91 -3.57 -1.03 -2.51
C PHE A 91 -4.93 -0.78 -1.87
N LYS A 92 -5.84 -0.08 -2.57
CA LYS A 92 -7.23 0.10 -2.10
C LYS A 92 -7.95 -1.24 -1.90
N LEU A 93 -7.79 -2.20 -2.82
CA LEU A 93 -8.41 -3.53 -2.69
C LEU A 93 -7.85 -4.31 -1.50
N TYR A 94 -6.53 -4.23 -1.31
CA TYR A 94 -5.86 -4.75 -0.14
C TYR A 94 -6.41 -4.15 1.15
N LEU A 95 -6.56 -2.83 1.25
CA LEU A 95 -7.17 -2.17 2.42
C LEU A 95 -8.62 -2.65 2.65
N ASN A 96 -9.42 -2.76 1.60
CA ASN A 96 -10.79 -3.26 1.70
C ASN A 96 -10.88 -4.71 2.22
N SER A 97 -9.84 -5.52 2.02
CA SER A 97 -9.79 -6.89 2.55
C SER A 97 -9.76 -6.93 4.09
N PHE A 98 -9.39 -5.83 4.76
CA PHE A 98 -9.43 -5.71 6.21
C PHE A 98 -10.86 -5.55 6.75
N ASN A 99 -11.78 -4.97 5.98
CA ASN A 99 -13.09 -4.50 6.47
C ASN A 99 -13.89 -5.56 7.24
N GLN A 100 -13.88 -6.81 6.77
CA GLN A 100 -14.59 -7.94 7.39
C GLN A 100 -13.68 -8.91 8.16
N SER A 101 -12.42 -8.52 8.33
CA SER A 101 -11.38 -9.34 8.95
C SER A 101 -11.18 -8.95 10.41
N LYS A 102 -11.02 -9.96 11.27
CA LYS A 102 -10.78 -9.73 12.70
C LYS A 102 -9.30 -9.56 13.00
N PHE A 103 -8.97 -8.52 13.75
CA PHE A 103 -7.64 -8.29 14.30
C PHE A 103 -7.73 -8.04 15.81
N ALA A 104 -6.73 -8.52 16.54
CA ALA A 104 -6.68 -8.42 17.99
C ALA A 104 -6.67 -6.95 18.48
N ASN A 105 -5.89 -6.11 17.81
CA ASN A 105 -5.73 -4.71 18.17
C ASN A 105 -5.12 -3.90 17.03
N PHE A 106 -5.01 -2.60 17.29
CA PHE A 106 -4.46 -1.60 16.39
C PHE A 106 -3.02 -1.88 15.94
N ASN A 107 -2.15 -2.32 16.86
CA ASN A 107 -0.76 -2.66 16.54
C ASN A 107 -0.66 -3.85 15.57
N ALA A 108 -1.53 -4.84 15.72
CA ALA A 108 -1.56 -5.99 14.81
C ALA A 108 -1.88 -5.57 13.36
N VAL A 109 -2.83 -4.64 13.18
CA VAL A 109 -3.16 -4.07 11.85
C VAL A 109 -1.98 -3.29 11.29
N GLN A 110 -1.38 -2.39 12.09
CA GLN A 110 -0.22 -1.59 11.66
C GLN A 110 0.96 -2.46 11.23
N GLN A 111 1.32 -3.47 12.04
CA GLN A 111 2.44 -4.37 11.75
C GLN A 111 2.17 -5.24 10.52
N THR A 112 0.95 -5.75 10.38
CA THR A 112 0.53 -6.51 9.19
C THR A 112 0.68 -5.65 7.95
N MET A 113 0.14 -4.43 7.98
CA MET A 113 0.25 -3.50 6.86
C MET A 113 1.70 -3.16 6.53
N GLN A 114 2.52 -2.82 7.53
CA GLN A 114 3.93 -2.50 7.28
C GLN A 114 4.68 -3.66 6.63
N ARG A 115 4.54 -4.88 7.17
CA ARG A 115 5.18 -6.08 6.62
C ARG A 115 4.78 -6.30 5.16
N ASP A 116 3.48 -6.33 4.88
CA ASP A 116 2.98 -6.68 3.55
C ASP A 116 3.36 -5.62 2.50
N LEU A 117 3.33 -4.33 2.87
CA LEU A 117 3.76 -3.25 1.99
C LEU A 117 5.27 -3.27 1.76
N SER A 118 6.08 -3.55 2.79
CA SER A 118 7.53 -3.74 2.64
C SER A 118 7.87 -4.92 1.73
N GLU A 119 7.17 -6.05 1.87
CA GLU A 119 7.35 -7.21 0.99
C GLU A 119 6.98 -6.90 -0.47
N CYS A 120 5.87 -6.19 -0.69
CA CYS A 120 5.45 -5.76 -2.03
C CYS A 120 6.43 -4.76 -2.65
N ALA A 121 6.83 -3.75 -1.87
CA ALA A 121 7.77 -2.72 -2.29
C ALA A 121 9.20 -3.26 -2.52
N GLN A 122 9.55 -4.36 -1.85
CA GLN A 122 10.92 -4.85 -1.70
C GLN A 122 11.84 -3.71 -1.26
N GLY A 123 11.49 -3.14 -0.10
CA GLY A 123 12.19 -2.01 0.48
C GLY A 123 11.53 -1.52 1.77
N ASP A 124 12.09 -0.44 2.31
CA ASP A 124 11.65 0.12 3.58
C ASP A 124 10.31 0.84 3.43
N VAL A 125 9.34 0.40 4.24
CA VAL A 125 8.04 1.04 4.41
C VAL A 125 7.81 1.27 5.89
N LYS A 126 7.36 2.48 6.25
CA LYS A 126 6.90 2.78 7.60
C LYS A 126 5.41 3.07 7.54
N VAL A 127 4.66 2.46 8.45
CA VAL A 127 3.22 2.68 8.59
C VAL A 127 2.97 3.22 9.99
N ARG A 128 2.31 4.37 10.06
CA ARG A 128 1.73 4.89 11.29
C ARG A 128 0.22 4.89 11.13
N LEU A 129 -0.44 4.05 11.90
CA LEU A 129 -1.89 4.06 11.99
C LEU A 129 -2.28 5.06 13.10
N ASN A 130 -3.31 5.87 12.87
CA ASN A 130 -3.75 6.92 13.79
C ASN A 130 -5.25 6.74 14.09
N PRO A 131 -5.68 6.74 15.37
CA PRO A 131 -7.08 6.87 15.72
C PRO A 131 -7.65 8.17 15.13
N VAL A 132 -8.90 8.14 14.67
CA VAL A 132 -9.54 9.32 14.04
C VAL A 132 -9.58 10.52 14.98
N ALA A 133 -9.72 10.29 16.29
CA ALA A 133 -9.71 11.33 17.33
C ALA A 133 -8.42 12.18 17.37
N VAL A 134 -7.32 11.72 16.77
CA VAL A 134 -6.09 12.53 16.61
C VAL A 134 -6.33 13.77 15.74
N TYR A 135 -7.31 13.72 14.83
CA TYR A 135 -7.59 14.78 13.86
C TYR A 135 -8.76 15.69 14.26
N ASP A 136 -9.46 15.39 15.36
CA ASP A 136 -10.59 16.22 15.85
C ASP A 136 -10.11 17.51 16.55
N ALA A 137 -8.82 17.61 16.88
CA ALA A 137 -8.24 18.70 17.67
C ALA A 137 -7.48 19.76 16.84
N GLN A 138 -7.75 19.85 15.53
CA GLN A 138 -7.14 20.85 14.63
C GLN A 138 -8.16 21.88 14.15
#